data_AF-A0A3D0NQF0-F1
#
_entry.id   AF-A0A3D0NQF0-F1
#
_cell.length_a   1.000
_cell.length_b   1.000
_cell.length_c   1.000
_cell.angle_alpha   90.00
_cell.angle_beta   90.00
_cell.angle_gamma   90.00
#
_symmetry.space_group_name_H-M   'P 1'
#
loop_
_entity.id
_entity.type
_entity.pdbx_description
1 polymer ?
#
loop_
_entity_poly.entity_id
_entity_poly.type
_entity_poly.pdbx_seq_one_letter_code
_entity_poly.pdbx_strand_id
1 'polypeptide(L)'
;MSEVQQEQIQESQHEHHHEHHEHGSHHRHKSKLKPVLYTVLSFFLAFVLSLLSVCIVVTCTIFSSDYMIDTMRTNGYHEMVKSELQTDLEDLVDASGFEKQFVDSFVKKLDIRKAVEEYIASFYTGSSTLVETTSFKQKLYSAIEEYIQEKKITVSDETKGNIAYFVNEAADIYVTQISIPFFSTIANYIYKARSILNIVFISLSIVALVIAGIIFFTNEFKHRRFRYLFLGTTGAALTVLILPTVVLLSNKITKVNLVTRSLYTLFVNYFNGVFYSFYIWAGILVALSVVFMFLYVKHYRRVVH
;
A
#
# COMPACT_ATOMS: atom_id res chain seq x y z
N MET A 1 -15.79 98.04 -13.28
CA MET A 1 -15.74 96.58 -13.45
C MET A 1 -16.98 96.22 -14.25
N SER A 2 -16.80 95.99 -15.55
CA SER A 2 -17.89 95.74 -16.51
C SER A 2 -18.49 94.35 -16.27
N GLU A 3 -19.80 94.20 -16.51
CA GLU A 3 -20.57 92.95 -16.39
C GLU A 3 -19.92 91.77 -17.12
N VAL A 4 -19.17 92.05 -18.20
CA VAL A 4 -18.38 91.07 -18.97
C VAL A 4 -17.33 90.33 -18.12
N GLN A 5 -16.81 90.95 -17.06
CA GLN A 5 -15.77 90.33 -16.22
C GLN A 5 -16.35 89.45 -15.10
N GLN A 6 -17.64 89.61 -14.78
CA GLN A 6 -18.35 88.68 -13.88
C GLN A 6 -18.83 87.43 -14.62
N GLU A 7 -19.22 87.56 -15.88
CA GLU A 7 -19.65 86.44 -16.73
C GLU A 7 -18.50 85.45 -17.02
N GLN A 8 -17.29 85.96 -17.29
CA GLN A 8 -16.10 85.10 -17.51
C GLN A 8 -15.64 84.35 -16.26
N ILE A 9 -15.85 84.92 -15.06
CA ILE A 9 -15.53 84.22 -13.79
C ILE A 9 -16.55 83.13 -13.53
N GLN A 10 -17.82 83.36 -13.90
CA GLN A 10 -18.92 82.42 -13.73
C GLN A 10 -18.83 81.25 -14.73
N GLU A 11 -18.43 81.48 -15.98
CA GLU A 11 -18.11 80.41 -16.95
C GLU A 11 -16.89 79.59 -16.52
N SER A 12 -15.80 80.23 -16.03
CA SER A 12 -14.63 79.47 -15.56
C SER A 12 -14.95 78.59 -14.33
N GLN A 13 -15.86 79.04 -13.46
CA GLN A 13 -16.31 78.24 -12.32
C GLN A 13 -17.29 77.14 -12.75
N HIS A 14 -18.07 77.35 -13.82
CA HIS A 14 -18.98 76.34 -14.34
C HIS A 14 -18.25 75.23 -15.11
N GLU A 15 -17.18 75.55 -15.85
CA GLU A 15 -16.27 74.57 -16.46
C GLU A 15 -15.49 73.79 -15.40
N HIS A 16 -14.98 74.46 -14.36
CA HIS A 16 -14.22 73.77 -13.31
C HIS A 16 -15.10 72.86 -12.43
N HIS A 17 -16.41 73.14 -12.34
CA HIS A 17 -17.37 72.27 -11.67
C HIS A 17 -17.87 71.10 -12.53
N HIS A 18 -17.75 71.19 -13.87
CA HIS A 18 -18.17 70.12 -14.78
C HIS A 18 -17.09 69.07 -15.07
N GLU A 19 -15.80 69.39 -14.89
CA GLU A 19 -14.71 68.41 -15.04
C GLU A 19 -14.54 67.45 -13.84
N HIS A 20 -15.15 67.73 -12.69
CA HIS A 20 -15.02 66.86 -11.51
C HIS A 20 -16.05 65.72 -11.42
N HIS A 21 -16.88 65.54 -12.45
CA HIS A 21 -17.91 64.49 -12.50
C HIS A 21 -17.77 63.52 -13.69
N GLU A 22 -16.59 63.31 -14.26
CA GLU A 22 -16.34 62.06 -14.99
C GLU A 22 -15.99 60.93 -14.02
N HIS A 23 -17.07 60.37 -13.49
CA HIS A 23 -17.13 59.12 -12.77
C HIS A 23 -16.82 57.95 -13.74
N GLY A 24 -15.60 57.88 -14.26
CA GLY A 24 -15.03 56.66 -14.79
C GLY A 24 -14.65 55.75 -13.62
N SER A 25 -15.65 55.12 -13.01
CA SER A 25 -15.46 53.99 -12.10
C SER A 25 -14.84 52.83 -12.86
N HIS A 26 -13.53 52.92 -13.14
CA HIS A 26 -12.70 51.73 -13.23
C HIS A 26 -12.66 51.12 -11.84
N HIS A 27 -13.76 50.45 -11.47
CA HIS A 27 -13.73 49.30 -10.61
C HIS A 27 -12.60 48.43 -11.13
N ARG A 28 -11.43 48.56 -10.50
CA ARG A 28 -10.36 47.60 -10.56
C ARG A 28 -11.01 46.30 -10.11
N HIS A 29 -11.52 45.54 -11.07
CA HIS A 29 -11.76 44.11 -10.94
C HIS A 29 -10.36 43.48 -10.86
N LYS A 30 -9.58 43.84 -9.82
CA LYS A 30 -8.32 43.20 -9.44
C LYS A 30 -8.71 41.75 -9.24
N SER A 31 -8.32 40.94 -10.22
CA SER A 31 -8.98 39.68 -10.53
C SER A 31 -9.02 38.75 -9.33
N LYS A 32 -10.22 38.56 -8.75
CA LYS A 32 -10.51 37.44 -7.83
C LYS A 32 -10.19 36.07 -8.47
N LEU A 33 -9.94 36.05 -9.78
CA LEU A 33 -9.50 34.90 -10.57
C LEU A 33 -8.15 34.30 -10.09
N LYS A 34 -7.15 35.12 -9.76
CA LYS A 34 -5.82 34.62 -9.35
C LYS A 34 -5.84 33.80 -8.05
N PRO A 35 -6.42 34.27 -6.93
CA PRO A 35 -6.49 33.47 -5.71
C PRO A 35 -7.33 32.19 -5.87
N VAL A 36 -8.41 32.23 -6.65
CA VAL A 36 -9.25 31.04 -6.94
C VAL A 36 -8.45 30.00 -7.71
N LEU A 37 -7.71 30.40 -8.74
CA LEU A 37 -6.86 29.51 -9.54
C LEU A 37 -5.84 28.75 -8.67
N TYR A 38 -5.17 29.43 -7.74
CA TYR A 38 -4.20 28.77 -6.85
C TYR A 38 -4.85 27.85 -5.81
N THR A 39 -6.05 28.16 -5.34
CA THR A 39 -6.82 27.25 -4.48
C THR A 39 -7.19 25.98 -5.23
N VAL A 40 -7.66 26.10 -6.48
CA VAL A 40 -7.94 24.95 -7.36
C VAL A 40 -6.67 24.14 -7.62
N LEU A 41 -5.54 24.81 -7.90
CA LEU A 41 -4.26 24.13 -8.11
C LEU A 41 -3.77 23.39 -6.85
N SER A 42 -4.03 23.94 -5.66
CA SER A 42 -3.73 23.28 -4.38
C SER A 42 -4.63 22.07 -4.14
N PHE A 43 -5.89 22.12 -4.58
CA PHE A 43 -6.79 20.98 -4.54
C PHE A 43 -6.31 19.86 -5.46
N PHE A 44 -5.90 20.17 -6.70
CA PHE A 44 -5.30 19.18 -7.59
C PHE A 44 -4.00 18.60 -7.01
N LEU A 45 -3.17 19.43 -6.36
CA LEU A 45 -1.98 18.95 -5.66
C LEU A 45 -2.35 17.97 -4.54
N ALA A 46 -3.35 18.29 -3.71
CA ALA A 46 -3.83 17.40 -2.66
C ALA A 46 -4.31 16.06 -3.23
N PHE A 47 -5.08 16.11 -4.32
CA PHE A 47 -5.59 14.92 -5.00
C PHE A 47 -4.46 14.03 -5.53
N VAL A 48 -3.51 14.61 -6.26
CA VAL A 48 -2.37 13.87 -6.82
C VAL A 48 -1.49 13.30 -5.71
N LEU A 49 -1.21 14.05 -4.64
CA LEU A 49 -0.43 13.57 -3.50
C LEU A 49 -1.16 12.43 -2.76
N SER A 50 -2.48 12.51 -2.61
CA SER A 50 -3.27 11.42 -2.01
C SER A 50 -3.18 10.15 -2.85
N LEU A 51 -3.30 10.25 -4.18
CA LEU A 51 -3.12 9.10 -5.08
C LEU A 51 -1.71 8.53 -4.99
N LEU A 52 -0.70 9.41 -4.94
CA LEU A 52 0.69 9.01 -4.80
C LEU A 52 0.90 8.23 -3.49
N SER A 53 0.35 8.69 -2.37
CA SER A 53 0.44 7.97 -1.09
C SER A 53 -0.20 6.59 -1.14
N VAL A 54 -1.37 6.46 -1.79
CA VAL A 54 -2.00 5.15 -2.01
C VAL A 54 -1.07 4.24 -2.84
N CYS A 55 -0.51 4.75 -3.94
CA CYS A 55 0.44 3.99 -4.76
C CYS A 55 1.66 3.54 -3.96
N ILE A 56 2.24 4.40 -3.13
CA ILE A 56 3.40 4.05 -2.31
C ILE A 56 3.05 2.94 -1.32
N VAL A 57 1.96 3.10 -0.55
CA VAL A 57 1.52 2.07 0.41
C VAL A 57 1.31 0.74 -0.29
N VAL A 58 0.58 0.73 -1.41
CA VAL A 58 0.27 -0.47 -2.20
C VAL A 58 1.56 -1.11 -2.73
N THR A 59 2.53 -0.33 -3.20
CA THR A 59 3.84 -0.84 -3.66
C THR A 59 4.62 -1.50 -2.53
N CYS A 60 4.70 -0.83 -1.38
CA CYS A 60 5.48 -1.29 -0.24
C CYS A 60 4.85 -2.48 0.49
N THR A 61 3.54 -2.72 0.32
CA THR A 61 2.80 -3.77 1.03
C THR A 61 2.29 -4.85 0.08
N ILE A 62 1.25 -4.57 -0.70
CA ILE A 62 0.55 -5.53 -1.55
C ILE A 62 1.49 -6.14 -2.60
N PHE A 63 2.30 -5.31 -3.25
CA PHE A 63 3.21 -5.71 -4.32
C PHE A 63 4.63 -6.03 -3.84
N SER A 64 4.82 -6.20 -2.52
CA SER A 64 6.10 -6.47 -1.90
C SER A 64 6.16 -7.89 -1.33
N SER A 65 7.04 -8.71 -1.88
CA SER A 65 7.34 -10.04 -1.34
C SER A 65 7.91 -9.95 0.07
N ASP A 66 8.78 -8.96 0.32
CA ASP A 66 9.43 -8.77 1.61
C ASP A 66 8.40 -8.48 2.70
N TYR A 67 7.39 -7.65 2.40
CA TYR A 67 6.33 -7.34 3.35
C TYR A 67 5.49 -8.58 3.72
N MET A 68 5.15 -9.41 2.72
CA MET A 68 4.43 -10.67 2.96
C MET A 68 5.26 -11.63 3.83
N ILE A 69 6.53 -11.84 3.48
CA ILE A 69 7.44 -12.74 4.20
C ILE A 69 7.68 -12.24 5.64
N ASP A 70 7.88 -10.94 5.82
CA ASP A 70 8.07 -10.34 7.14
C ASP A 70 6.82 -10.49 8.03
N THR A 71 5.63 -10.32 7.43
CA THR A 71 4.35 -10.58 8.11
C THR A 71 4.26 -12.05 8.55
N MET A 72 4.65 -13.00 7.69
CA MET A 72 4.65 -14.43 8.03
C MET A 72 5.64 -14.78 9.15
N ARG A 73 6.83 -14.16 9.14
CA ARG A 73 7.87 -14.37 10.16
C ARG A 73 7.44 -13.84 11.52
N THR A 74 6.91 -12.63 11.57
CA THR A 74 6.57 -11.94 12.83
C THR A 74 5.34 -12.53 13.51
N ASN A 75 4.42 -13.13 12.74
CA ASN A 75 3.15 -13.64 13.25
C ASN A 75 3.10 -15.17 13.41
N GLY A 76 4.25 -15.86 13.37
CA GLY A 76 4.33 -17.31 13.61
C GLY A 76 3.67 -18.17 12.53
N TYR A 77 3.51 -17.65 11.30
CA TYR A 77 2.83 -18.35 10.21
C TYR A 77 3.48 -19.70 9.89
N HIS A 78 4.81 -19.74 9.79
CA HIS A 78 5.57 -20.95 9.47
C HIS A 78 5.36 -22.07 10.51
N GLU A 79 5.28 -21.72 11.79
CA GLU A 79 5.04 -22.68 12.86
C GLU A 79 3.59 -23.20 12.83
N MET A 80 2.62 -22.33 12.50
CA MET A 80 1.23 -22.75 12.31
C MET A 80 1.09 -23.71 11.13
N VAL A 81 1.70 -23.39 9.98
CA VAL A 81 1.70 -24.29 8.80
C VAL A 81 2.40 -25.62 9.14
N LYS A 82 3.51 -25.59 9.88
CA LYS A 82 4.21 -26.81 10.31
C LYS A 82 3.35 -27.67 11.23
N SER A 83 2.63 -27.06 12.16
CA SER A 83 1.70 -27.76 13.07
C SER A 83 0.50 -28.33 12.31
N GLU A 84 -0.08 -27.59 11.38
CA GLU A 84 -1.21 -28.03 10.55
C GLU A 84 -0.79 -29.20 9.65
N LEU A 85 0.39 -29.11 9.02
CA LEU A 85 0.99 -30.20 8.26
C LEU A 85 1.20 -31.46 9.12
N GLN A 86 1.70 -31.29 10.35
CA GLN A 86 1.90 -32.42 11.24
C GLN A 86 0.58 -33.13 11.54
N THR A 87 -0.48 -32.38 11.86
CA THR A 87 -1.81 -32.93 12.15
C THR A 87 -2.35 -33.72 10.95
N ASP A 88 -2.32 -33.15 9.75
CA ASP A 88 -2.85 -33.82 8.56
C ASP A 88 -2.04 -35.09 8.19
N LEU A 89 -0.72 -35.06 8.40
CA LEU A 89 0.13 -36.24 8.19
C LEU A 89 -0.09 -37.31 9.26
N GLU A 90 -0.37 -36.93 10.51
CA GLU A 90 -0.75 -37.88 11.58
C GLU A 90 -2.08 -38.57 11.25
N ASP A 91 -3.06 -37.82 10.73
CA ASP A 91 -4.35 -38.38 10.29
C ASP A 91 -4.18 -39.35 9.10
N LEU A 92 -3.30 -39.03 8.15
CA LEU A 92 -2.94 -39.94 7.06
C LEU A 92 -2.22 -41.19 7.58
N VAL A 93 -1.34 -41.02 8.57
CA VAL A 93 -0.59 -42.12 9.18
C VAL A 93 -1.51 -43.09 9.92
N ASP A 94 -2.50 -42.58 10.64
CA ASP A 94 -3.50 -43.40 11.34
C ASP A 94 -4.26 -44.34 10.38
N ALA A 95 -4.47 -43.93 9.13
CA ALA A 95 -5.09 -44.78 8.10
C ALA A 95 -4.13 -45.83 7.49
N SER A 96 -2.81 -45.59 7.55
CA SER A 96 -1.77 -46.40 6.90
C SER A 96 -1.04 -47.37 7.83
N GLY A 97 -1.17 -47.21 9.15
CA GLY A 97 -0.59 -48.09 10.17
C GLY A 97 0.86 -47.77 10.60
N PHE A 98 1.40 -46.61 10.21
CA PHE A 98 2.67 -46.11 10.77
C PHE A 98 2.47 -45.54 12.19
N GLU A 99 3.55 -45.46 12.99
CA GLU A 99 3.49 -44.86 14.34
C GLU A 99 3.51 -43.33 14.28
N LYS A 100 2.72 -42.61 15.10
CA LYS A 100 2.71 -41.13 15.11
C LYS A 100 4.08 -40.48 15.36
N GLN A 101 4.95 -41.16 16.10
CA GLN A 101 6.33 -40.69 16.38
C GLN A 101 7.19 -40.55 15.10
N PHE A 102 6.87 -41.32 14.05
CA PHE A 102 7.48 -41.18 12.74
C PHE A 102 7.20 -39.79 12.14
N VAL A 103 5.94 -39.33 12.21
CA VAL A 103 5.51 -38.04 11.66
C VAL A 103 6.20 -36.89 12.38
N ASP A 104 6.19 -36.89 13.71
CA ASP A 104 6.87 -35.86 14.52
C ASP A 104 8.36 -35.75 14.16
N SER A 105 9.05 -36.88 14.03
CA SER A 105 10.47 -36.93 13.66
C SER A 105 10.72 -36.43 12.24
N PHE A 106 9.83 -36.75 11.30
CA PHE A 106 9.93 -36.32 9.91
C PHE A 106 9.69 -34.81 9.76
N VAL A 107 8.58 -34.30 10.32
CA VAL A 107 8.20 -32.87 10.22
C VAL A 107 9.25 -31.97 10.88
N LYS A 108 9.92 -32.43 11.96
CA LYS A 108 11.05 -31.71 12.56
C LYS A 108 12.23 -31.49 11.60
N LYS A 109 12.48 -32.41 10.66
CA LYS A 109 13.54 -32.33 9.65
C LYS A 109 13.16 -31.46 8.43
N LEU A 110 11.91 -31.02 8.33
CA LEU A 110 11.44 -30.17 7.22
C LEU A 110 11.75 -28.69 7.46
N ASP A 111 12.18 -28.04 6.41
CA ASP A 111 12.37 -26.59 6.37
C ASP A 111 11.13 -25.92 5.75
N ILE A 112 10.04 -25.91 6.52
CA ILE A 112 8.77 -25.32 6.10
C ILE A 112 8.92 -23.83 5.81
N ARG A 113 9.79 -23.15 6.56
CA ARG A 113 10.07 -21.74 6.34
C ARG A 113 10.62 -21.50 4.94
N LYS A 114 11.67 -22.22 4.56
CA LYS A 114 12.26 -22.08 3.22
C LYS A 114 11.25 -22.38 2.12
N ALA A 115 10.48 -23.45 2.26
CA ALA A 115 9.49 -23.84 1.26
C ALA A 115 8.38 -22.78 1.07
N VAL A 116 7.86 -22.22 2.16
CA VAL A 116 6.89 -21.12 2.12
C VAL A 116 7.51 -19.86 1.50
N GLU A 117 8.72 -19.47 1.91
CA GLU A 117 9.38 -18.27 1.38
C GLU A 117 9.68 -18.39 -0.13
N GLU A 118 10.11 -19.57 -0.60
CA GLU A 118 10.30 -19.85 -2.04
C GLU A 118 8.97 -19.82 -2.80
N TYR A 119 7.90 -20.37 -2.24
CA TYR A 119 6.56 -20.31 -2.81
C TYR A 119 6.09 -18.86 -2.97
N ILE A 120 6.24 -18.01 -1.94
CA ILE A 120 5.85 -16.60 -2.00
C ILE A 120 6.72 -15.81 -2.97
N ALA A 121 8.03 -16.06 -3.01
CA ALA A 121 8.90 -15.43 -4.00
C ALA A 121 8.46 -15.75 -5.43
N SER A 122 8.14 -17.03 -5.71
CA SER A 122 7.67 -17.48 -7.03
C SER A 122 6.36 -16.80 -7.47
N PHE A 123 5.46 -16.53 -6.51
CA PHE A 123 4.23 -15.78 -6.73
C PHE A 123 4.49 -14.34 -7.18
N TYR A 124 5.42 -13.64 -6.53
CA TYR A 124 5.73 -12.23 -6.87
C TYR A 124 6.58 -12.07 -8.14
N THR A 125 7.30 -13.11 -8.58
CA THR A 125 8.06 -13.10 -9.85
C THR A 125 7.23 -13.53 -11.05
N GLY A 126 5.97 -13.96 -10.85
CA GLY A 126 5.14 -14.49 -11.93
C GLY A 126 5.67 -15.81 -12.51
N SER A 127 6.49 -16.53 -11.74
CA SER A 127 6.97 -17.86 -12.08
C SER A 127 5.88 -18.90 -11.79
N SER A 128 6.15 -20.18 -12.09
CA SER A 128 5.27 -21.28 -11.70
C SER A 128 5.04 -21.27 -10.18
N THR A 129 3.82 -20.93 -9.74
CA THR A 129 3.40 -20.96 -8.32
C THR A 129 3.12 -22.39 -7.84
N LEU A 130 3.98 -23.33 -8.25
CA LEU A 130 3.88 -24.72 -7.83
C LEU A 130 4.83 -24.93 -6.67
N VAL A 131 4.33 -25.58 -5.62
CA VAL A 131 5.15 -26.00 -4.50
C VAL A 131 6.09 -27.11 -4.97
N GLU A 132 7.38 -26.96 -4.69
CA GLU A 132 8.41 -27.96 -4.98
C GLU A 132 8.20 -29.17 -4.06
N THR A 133 8.01 -30.37 -4.61
CA THR A 133 7.73 -31.59 -3.83
C THR A 133 8.82 -32.65 -3.93
N THR A 134 9.80 -32.50 -4.80
CA THR A 134 10.87 -33.49 -5.03
C THR A 134 11.67 -33.71 -3.77
N SER A 135 12.13 -32.63 -3.13
CA SER A 135 12.90 -32.74 -1.89
C SER A 135 12.07 -33.33 -0.75
N PHE A 136 10.79 -32.95 -0.67
CA PHE A 136 9.86 -33.50 0.32
C PHE A 136 9.68 -35.02 0.14
N LYS A 137 9.33 -35.46 -1.09
CA LYS A 137 9.12 -36.88 -1.41
C LYS A 137 10.39 -37.70 -1.14
N GLN A 138 11.56 -37.21 -1.54
CA GLN A 138 12.84 -37.88 -1.29
C GLN A 138 13.10 -38.07 0.20
N LYS A 139 12.95 -37.00 1.01
CA LYS A 139 13.11 -37.09 2.47
C LYS A 139 12.11 -38.04 3.11
N LEU A 140 10.87 -38.07 2.62
CA LEU A 140 9.84 -38.95 3.14
C LEU A 140 10.15 -40.41 2.80
N TYR A 141 10.56 -40.71 1.57
CA TYR A 141 11.03 -42.04 1.18
C TYR A 141 12.18 -42.52 2.07
N SER A 142 13.22 -41.70 2.26
CA SER A 142 14.35 -42.06 3.13
C SER A 142 13.91 -42.30 4.57
N ALA A 143 12.99 -41.50 5.11
CA ALA A 143 12.46 -41.70 6.45
C ALA A 143 11.68 -43.01 6.57
N ILE A 144 10.88 -43.37 5.56
CA ILE A 144 10.15 -44.64 5.53
C ILE A 144 11.12 -45.83 5.43
N GLU A 145 12.18 -45.73 4.62
CA GLU A 145 13.22 -46.76 4.52
C GLU A 145 13.93 -46.97 5.86
N GLU A 146 14.32 -45.90 6.56
CA GLU A 146 14.89 -45.96 7.91
C GLU A 146 13.94 -46.70 8.88
N TYR A 147 12.66 -46.34 8.86
CA TYR A 147 11.64 -46.95 9.72
C TYR A 147 11.44 -48.46 9.44
N ILE A 148 11.40 -48.85 8.17
CA ILE A 148 11.27 -50.26 7.75
C ILE A 148 12.46 -51.09 8.22
N GLN A 149 13.69 -50.54 8.09
CA GLN A 149 14.92 -51.22 8.54
C GLN A 149 14.95 -51.38 10.06
N GLU A 150 14.58 -50.34 10.81
CA GLU A 150 14.55 -50.35 12.27
C GLU A 150 13.53 -51.37 12.81
N LYS A 151 12.34 -51.40 12.22
CA LYS A 151 11.24 -52.29 12.64
C LYS A 151 11.31 -53.69 12.01
N LYS A 152 12.30 -53.96 11.14
CA LYS A 152 12.50 -55.24 10.43
C LYS A 152 11.26 -55.71 9.66
N ILE A 153 10.58 -54.79 8.99
CA ILE A 153 9.36 -55.08 8.21
C ILE A 153 9.74 -55.73 6.87
N THR A 154 9.08 -56.84 6.50
CA THR A 154 9.30 -57.50 5.20
C THR A 154 8.63 -56.69 4.08
N VAL A 155 9.41 -56.22 3.11
CA VAL A 155 8.90 -55.41 1.98
C VAL A 155 8.50 -56.33 0.82
N SER A 156 7.21 -56.42 0.49
CA SER A 156 6.70 -57.03 -0.75
C SER A 156 6.50 -55.99 -1.85
N ASP A 157 6.20 -56.41 -3.08
CA ASP A 157 5.88 -55.46 -4.16
C ASP A 157 4.55 -54.71 -3.91
N GLU A 158 3.61 -55.31 -3.18
CA GLU A 158 2.38 -54.65 -2.70
C GLU A 158 2.72 -53.56 -1.65
N THR A 159 3.69 -53.82 -0.77
CA THR A 159 4.20 -52.84 0.20
C THR A 159 4.81 -51.63 -0.51
N LYS A 160 5.53 -51.81 -1.62
CA LYS A 160 6.10 -50.70 -2.40
C LYS A 160 5.01 -49.83 -3.03
N GLY A 161 3.94 -50.43 -3.55
CA GLY A 161 2.79 -49.71 -4.09
C GLY A 161 2.10 -48.85 -3.03
N ASN A 162 1.90 -49.41 -1.83
CA ASN A 162 1.28 -48.70 -0.71
C ASN A 162 2.16 -47.54 -0.20
N ILE A 163 3.48 -47.72 -0.16
CA ILE A 163 4.42 -46.64 0.18
C ILE A 163 4.34 -45.51 -0.86
N ALA A 164 4.35 -45.85 -2.15
CA ALA A 164 4.27 -44.83 -3.20
C ALA A 164 2.95 -44.04 -3.15
N TYR A 165 1.83 -44.71 -2.87
CA TYR A 165 0.55 -44.04 -2.66
C TYR A 165 0.61 -43.11 -1.44
N PHE A 166 1.08 -43.60 -0.29
CA PHE A 166 1.24 -42.79 0.93
C PHE A 166 2.13 -41.56 0.71
N VAL A 167 3.25 -41.70 0.01
CA VAL A 167 4.16 -40.59 -0.28
C VAL A 167 3.52 -39.54 -1.18
N ASN A 168 2.71 -39.96 -2.16
CA ASN A 168 1.99 -39.01 -3.00
C ASN A 168 0.91 -38.27 -2.19
N GLU A 169 0.15 -38.97 -1.35
CA GLU A 169 -0.89 -38.33 -0.54
C GLU A 169 -0.30 -37.37 0.50
N ALA A 170 0.81 -37.75 1.13
CA ALA A 170 1.56 -36.87 2.02
C ALA A 170 2.10 -35.64 1.27
N ALA A 171 2.53 -35.79 0.02
CA ALA A 171 2.98 -34.67 -0.79
C ALA A 171 1.82 -33.74 -1.20
N ASP A 172 0.64 -34.28 -1.46
CA ASP A 172 -0.55 -33.48 -1.77
C ASP A 172 -1.04 -32.70 -0.53
N ILE A 173 -0.98 -33.30 0.65
CA ILE A 173 -1.18 -32.60 1.93
C ILE A 173 -0.14 -31.47 2.08
N TYR A 174 1.15 -31.76 1.84
CA TYR A 174 2.22 -30.77 1.92
C TYR A 174 1.99 -29.58 0.96
N VAL A 175 1.61 -29.85 -0.29
CA VAL A 175 1.26 -28.82 -1.28
C VAL A 175 0.06 -28.00 -0.78
N THR A 176 -0.96 -28.64 -0.26
CA THR A 176 -2.19 -27.99 0.23
C THR A 176 -1.90 -27.05 1.39
N GLN A 177 -1.05 -27.47 2.33
CA GLN A 177 -0.71 -26.66 3.52
C GLN A 177 0.19 -25.46 3.20
N ILE A 178 1.09 -25.57 2.22
CA ILE A 178 1.96 -24.46 1.80
C ILE A 178 1.23 -23.50 0.85
N SER A 179 0.37 -24.04 -0.01
CA SER A 179 -0.31 -23.23 -1.03
C SER A 179 -1.35 -22.31 -0.42
N ILE A 180 -1.34 -21.05 -0.85
CA ILE A 180 -2.39 -20.10 -0.48
C ILE A 180 -3.48 -20.12 -1.55
N PRO A 181 -4.77 -20.26 -1.17
CA PRO A 181 -5.87 -20.21 -2.12
C PRO A 181 -5.81 -18.98 -3.03
N PHE A 182 -6.16 -19.16 -4.32
CA PHE A 182 -6.19 -18.12 -5.37
C PHE A 182 -4.84 -17.52 -5.80
N PHE A 183 -3.74 -17.80 -5.10
CA PHE A 183 -2.42 -17.23 -5.47
C PHE A 183 -2.00 -17.60 -6.88
N SER A 184 -2.19 -18.87 -7.28
CA SER A 184 -1.89 -19.33 -8.64
C SER A 184 -2.72 -18.61 -9.71
N THR A 185 -3.97 -18.27 -9.40
CA THR A 185 -4.86 -17.54 -10.32
C THR A 185 -4.47 -16.08 -10.46
N ILE A 186 -4.02 -15.44 -9.37
CA ILE A 186 -3.76 -13.99 -9.35
C ILE A 186 -2.30 -13.61 -9.60
N ALA A 187 -1.35 -14.56 -9.53
CA ALA A 187 0.10 -14.29 -9.67
C ALA A 187 0.44 -13.48 -10.93
N ASN A 188 -0.09 -13.90 -12.08
CA ASN A 188 0.11 -13.20 -13.36
C ASN A 188 -0.46 -11.78 -13.35
N TYR A 189 -1.58 -11.56 -12.66
CA TYR A 189 -2.19 -10.24 -12.53
C TYR A 189 -1.34 -9.34 -11.63
N ILE A 190 -0.85 -9.85 -10.50
CA ILE A 190 0.03 -9.12 -9.59
C ILE A 190 1.35 -8.75 -10.28
N TYR A 191 1.98 -9.70 -10.97
CA TYR A 191 3.23 -9.45 -11.71
C TYR A 191 3.06 -8.33 -12.75
N LYS A 192 2.01 -8.40 -13.58
CA LYS A 192 1.72 -7.35 -14.59
C LYS A 192 1.34 -6.01 -13.94
N ALA A 193 0.49 -6.04 -12.91
CA ALA A 193 0.03 -4.84 -12.23
C ALA A 193 1.18 -4.11 -11.51
N ARG A 194 2.20 -4.83 -11.02
CA ARG A 194 3.41 -4.21 -10.44
C ARG A 194 4.11 -3.28 -11.44
N SER A 195 4.28 -3.75 -12.68
CA SER A 195 4.91 -2.95 -13.74
C SER A 195 4.09 -1.69 -14.08
N ILE A 196 2.77 -1.86 -14.24
CA ILE A 196 1.85 -0.74 -14.51
C ILE A 196 1.88 0.27 -13.35
N LEU A 197 1.86 -0.23 -12.11
CA LEU A 197 1.84 0.61 -10.92
C LEU A 197 3.12 1.47 -10.81
N ASN A 198 4.29 0.93 -11.17
CA ASN A 198 5.53 1.71 -11.23
C ASN A 198 5.44 2.87 -12.24
N ILE A 199 4.83 2.65 -13.41
CA ILE A 199 4.62 3.69 -14.43
C ILE A 199 3.65 4.76 -13.89
N VAL A 200 2.56 4.34 -13.25
CA VAL A 200 1.58 5.24 -12.62
C VAL A 200 2.25 6.07 -11.51
N PHE A 201 3.11 5.46 -10.70
CA PHE A 201 3.85 6.15 -9.64
C PHE A 201 4.78 7.25 -10.20
N ILE A 202 5.55 6.94 -11.25
CA ILE A 202 6.47 7.91 -11.89
C ILE A 202 5.66 9.06 -12.51
N SER A 203 4.59 8.75 -13.23
CA SER A 203 3.75 9.78 -13.87
C SER A 203 3.08 10.71 -12.85
N LEU A 204 2.49 10.17 -11.77
CA LEU A 204 1.92 10.98 -10.69
C LEU A 204 2.97 11.84 -9.99
N SER A 205 4.19 11.31 -9.79
CA SER A 205 5.30 12.06 -9.21
C SER A 205 5.68 13.27 -10.06
N ILE A 206 5.78 13.10 -11.38
CA ILE A 206 6.07 14.20 -12.32
C ILE A 206 4.96 15.25 -12.28
N VAL A 207 3.69 14.82 -12.32
CA VAL A 207 2.54 15.75 -12.24
C VAL A 207 2.55 16.54 -10.94
N ALA A 208 2.82 15.89 -9.80
CA ALA A 208 2.93 16.56 -8.51
C ALA A 208 4.05 17.63 -8.51
N LEU A 209 5.21 17.30 -9.07
CA LEU A 209 6.35 18.22 -9.19
C LEU A 209 6.04 19.41 -10.11
N VAL A 210 5.36 19.18 -11.24
CA VAL A 210 4.95 20.24 -12.16
C VAL A 210 3.97 21.19 -11.47
N ILE A 211 2.94 20.66 -10.78
CA ILE A 211 1.97 21.46 -10.05
C ILE A 211 2.66 22.28 -8.94
N ALA A 212 3.52 21.64 -8.15
CA ALA A 212 4.29 22.31 -7.11
C ALA A 212 5.23 23.39 -7.69
N GLY A 213 5.86 23.11 -8.83
CA GLY A 213 6.70 24.04 -9.57
C GLY A 213 5.93 25.26 -10.06
N ILE A 214 4.74 25.08 -10.65
CA ILE A 214 3.86 26.19 -11.06
C ILE A 214 3.51 27.05 -9.85
N ILE A 215 3.11 26.45 -8.72
CA ILE A 215 2.80 27.20 -7.48
C ILE A 215 4.04 27.99 -6.99
N PHE A 216 5.23 27.41 -7.12
CA PHE A 216 6.48 27.98 -6.66
C PHE A 216 6.98 29.14 -7.54
N PHE A 217 6.95 29.00 -8.86
CA PHE A 217 7.48 29.98 -9.80
C PHE A 217 6.51 31.13 -10.10
N THR A 218 5.20 30.90 -10.10
CA THR A 218 4.23 31.94 -10.48
C THR A 218 3.89 32.92 -9.34
N ASN A 219 4.20 32.58 -8.07
CA ASN A 219 3.96 33.49 -6.94
C ASN A 219 5.19 34.33 -6.62
N GLU A 220 5.12 35.64 -6.76
CA GLU A 220 6.24 36.55 -6.42
C GLU A 220 6.55 36.59 -4.91
N PHE A 221 5.53 36.45 -4.05
CA PHE A 221 5.71 36.51 -2.61
C PHE A 221 5.95 35.13 -1.97
N LYS A 222 7.08 34.98 -1.26
CA LYS A 222 7.49 33.72 -0.60
C LYS A 222 6.43 33.17 0.37
N HIS A 223 5.70 34.01 1.10
CA HIS A 223 4.63 33.57 2.01
C HIS A 223 3.44 32.93 1.25
N ARG A 224 3.11 33.44 0.06
CA ARG A 224 1.98 32.93 -0.71
C ARG A 224 2.27 31.54 -1.30
N ARG A 225 3.53 31.24 -1.62
CA ARG A 225 3.99 29.92 -2.08
C ARG A 225 3.74 28.82 -1.03
N PHE A 226 4.15 29.05 0.21
CA PHE A 226 4.04 28.05 1.27
C PHE A 226 2.61 27.81 1.74
N ARG A 227 1.73 28.81 1.67
CA ARG A 227 0.31 28.65 2.02
C ARG A 227 -0.41 27.61 1.15
N TYR A 228 -0.16 27.63 -0.17
CA TYR A 228 -0.81 26.73 -1.12
C TYR A 228 -0.22 25.31 -1.07
N LEU A 229 1.10 25.18 -0.86
CA LEU A 229 1.74 23.87 -0.61
C LEU A 229 1.27 23.24 0.71
N PHE A 230 1.10 24.04 1.76
CA PHE A 230 0.51 23.60 3.02
C PHE A 230 -0.92 23.10 2.84
N LEU A 231 -1.76 23.84 2.09
CA LEU A 231 -3.14 23.44 1.84
C LEU A 231 -3.22 22.12 1.06
N GLY A 232 -2.35 21.93 0.07
CA GLY A 232 -2.26 20.69 -0.70
C GLY A 232 -1.85 19.49 0.14
N THR A 233 -0.77 19.62 0.92
CA THR A 233 -0.25 18.55 1.78
C THR A 233 -1.19 18.18 2.92
N THR A 234 -1.83 19.17 3.54
CA THR A 234 -2.81 18.93 4.61
C THR A 234 -4.05 18.23 4.06
N GLY A 235 -4.54 18.64 2.89
CA GLY A 235 -5.65 17.98 2.21
C GLY A 235 -5.35 16.51 1.92
N ALA A 236 -4.15 16.22 1.38
CA ALA A 236 -3.71 14.85 1.14
C ALA A 236 -3.57 14.02 2.43
N ALA A 237 -3.05 14.61 3.52
CA ALA A 237 -2.93 13.93 4.80
C ALA A 237 -4.31 13.49 5.33
N LEU A 238 -5.31 14.39 5.26
CA LEU A 238 -6.67 14.09 5.70
C LEU A 238 -7.31 12.98 4.87
N THR A 239 -7.18 13.02 3.54
CA THR A 239 -7.78 11.98 2.68
C THR A 239 -7.14 10.61 2.91
N VAL A 240 -5.81 10.57 3.09
CA VAL A 240 -5.05 9.34 3.37
C VAL A 240 -5.40 8.75 4.75
N LEU A 241 -5.80 9.57 5.74
CA LEU A 241 -6.28 9.09 7.04
C LEU A 241 -7.72 8.57 7.01
N ILE A 242 -8.59 9.22 6.23
CA ILE A 242 -10.02 8.87 6.17
C ILE A 242 -10.22 7.50 5.50
N LEU A 243 -9.43 7.18 4.47
CA LEU A 243 -9.58 5.93 3.73
C LEU A 243 -9.42 4.66 4.60
N PRO A 244 -8.31 4.46 5.35
CA PRO A 244 -8.14 3.28 6.21
C PRO A 244 -9.11 3.26 7.39
N THR A 245 -9.45 4.42 7.97
CA THR A 245 -10.38 4.50 9.10
C THR A 245 -11.78 4.03 8.73
N VAL A 246 -12.31 4.47 7.58
CA VAL A 246 -13.62 4.04 7.09
C VAL A 246 -13.66 2.53 6.83
N VAL A 247 -12.59 1.96 6.26
CA VAL A 247 -12.52 0.53 5.96
C VAL A 247 -12.46 -0.31 7.24
N LEU A 248 -11.63 0.09 8.22
CA LEU A 248 -11.53 -0.60 9.50
C LEU A 248 -12.85 -0.59 10.29
N LEU A 249 -13.57 0.54 10.28
CA LEU A 249 -14.89 0.66 10.91
C LEU A 249 -15.95 -0.24 10.27
N SER A 250 -15.75 -0.68 9.02
CA SER A 250 -16.69 -1.58 8.32
C SER A 250 -16.70 -3.00 8.90
N ASN A 251 -15.67 -3.40 9.65
CA ASN A 251 -15.54 -4.69 10.34
C ASN A 251 -15.88 -5.93 9.48
N LYS A 252 -15.64 -5.86 8.16
CA LYS A 252 -15.90 -6.97 7.22
C LYS A 252 -14.79 -8.02 7.20
N ILE A 253 -13.61 -7.67 7.70
CA ILE A 253 -12.37 -8.47 7.60
C ILE A 253 -12.38 -9.66 8.57
N THR A 254 -13.11 -9.57 9.68
CA THR A 254 -13.21 -10.62 10.71
C THR A 254 -14.22 -11.73 10.38
N LYS A 255 -14.93 -11.64 9.25
CA LYS A 255 -16.01 -12.58 8.88
C LYS A 255 -15.65 -13.54 7.74
N VAL A 256 -14.38 -13.62 7.34
CA VAL A 256 -13.95 -14.53 6.27
C VAL A 256 -13.74 -15.92 6.87
N ASN A 257 -14.49 -16.91 6.38
CA ASN A 257 -14.31 -18.31 6.75
C ASN A 257 -13.10 -18.88 6.00
N LEU A 258 -11.91 -18.77 6.60
CA LEU A 258 -10.69 -19.36 6.06
C LEU A 258 -10.50 -20.76 6.64
N VAL A 259 -10.03 -21.67 5.78
CA VAL A 259 -9.99 -23.11 6.05
C VAL A 259 -9.04 -23.45 7.20
N THR A 260 -7.89 -22.76 7.30
CA THR A 260 -6.85 -23.03 8.31
C THR A 260 -6.60 -21.82 9.20
N ARG A 261 -6.05 -22.10 10.40
CA ARG A 261 -5.71 -21.06 11.39
C ARG A 261 -4.55 -20.20 10.88
N SER A 262 -3.58 -20.80 10.20
CA SER A 262 -2.45 -20.11 9.57
C SER A 262 -2.94 -19.05 8.58
N LEU A 263 -3.85 -19.41 7.66
CA LEU A 263 -4.41 -18.50 6.66
C LEU A 263 -5.23 -17.37 7.29
N TYR A 264 -6.07 -17.68 8.29
CA TYR A 264 -6.83 -16.66 9.00
C TYR A 264 -5.91 -15.62 9.67
N THR A 265 -4.92 -16.11 10.40
CA THR A 265 -3.98 -15.25 11.13
C THR A 265 -3.14 -14.42 10.17
N LEU A 266 -2.68 -15.01 9.06
CA LEU A 266 -2.00 -14.29 8.00
C LEU A 266 -2.88 -13.19 7.42
N PHE A 267 -4.11 -13.51 7.02
CA PHE A 267 -5.03 -12.55 6.40
C PHE A 267 -5.29 -11.34 7.31
N VAL A 268 -5.66 -11.58 8.56
CA VAL A 268 -5.96 -10.51 9.52
C VAL A 268 -4.74 -9.62 9.76
N ASN A 269 -3.58 -10.22 10.05
CA ASN A 269 -2.38 -9.45 10.36
C ASN A 269 -1.83 -8.71 9.15
N TYR A 270 -1.90 -9.32 7.96
CA TYR A 270 -1.49 -8.71 6.71
C TYR A 270 -2.29 -7.44 6.41
N PHE A 271 -3.63 -7.52 6.43
CA PHE A 271 -4.49 -6.37 6.15
C PHE A 271 -4.41 -5.31 7.24
N ASN A 272 -4.32 -5.69 8.52
CA ASN A 272 -4.09 -4.74 9.61
C ASN A 272 -2.78 -3.97 9.42
N GLY A 273 -1.70 -4.64 9.03
CA GLY A 273 -0.43 -3.99 8.73
C GLY A 273 -0.50 -3.06 7.50
N VAL A 274 -1.30 -3.41 6.48
CA VAL A 274 -1.54 -2.54 5.32
C VAL A 274 -2.21 -1.24 5.78
N PHE A 275 -3.23 -1.32 6.63
CA PHE A 275 -3.87 -0.12 7.19
C PHE A 275 -2.92 0.68 8.09
N TYR A 276 -2.08 0.00 8.88
CA TYR A 276 -1.06 0.67 9.67
C TYR A 276 -0.07 1.47 8.80
N SER A 277 0.30 0.92 7.64
CA SER A 277 1.15 1.59 6.67
C SER A 277 0.53 2.89 6.14
N PHE A 278 -0.79 2.95 5.95
CA PHE A 278 -1.47 4.21 5.61
C PHE A 278 -1.34 5.26 6.71
N TYR A 279 -1.45 4.88 7.99
CA TYR A 279 -1.27 5.81 9.11
C TYR A 279 0.16 6.35 9.20
N ILE A 280 1.17 5.52 8.96
CA ILE A 280 2.58 5.97 8.91
C ILE A 280 2.75 7.03 7.81
N TRP A 281 2.26 6.75 6.60
CA TRP A 281 2.37 7.69 5.47
C TRP A 281 1.59 8.99 5.70
N ALA A 282 0.40 8.91 6.29
CA ALA A 282 -0.32 10.09 6.71
C ALA A 282 0.47 10.92 7.74
N GLY A 283 1.12 10.27 8.72
CA GLY A 283 2.00 10.93 9.68
C GLY A 283 3.14 11.70 9.01
N ILE A 284 3.76 11.12 7.98
CA ILE A 284 4.80 11.79 7.17
C ILE A 284 4.24 13.03 6.47
N LEU A 285 3.05 12.94 5.86
CA LEU A 285 2.40 14.10 5.22
C LEU A 285 2.03 15.20 6.22
N VAL A 286 1.58 14.85 7.42
CA VAL A 286 1.31 15.81 8.50
C VAL A 286 2.61 16.51 8.91
N ALA A 287 3.71 15.78 9.09
CA ALA A 287 5.01 16.38 9.42
C ALA A 287 5.48 17.37 8.32
N LEU A 288 5.34 17.00 7.04
CA LEU A 288 5.63 17.89 5.91
C LEU A 288 4.75 19.14 5.93
N SER A 289 3.47 18.98 6.24
CA SER A 289 2.52 20.11 6.37
C SER A 289 2.96 21.08 7.47
N VAL A 290 3.37 20.57 8.64
CA VAL A 290 3.87 21.39 9.76
C VAL A 290 5.12 22.18 9.35
N VAL A 291 6.06 21.56 8.61
CA VAL A 291 7.25 22.24 8.09
C VAL A 291 6.85 23.39 7.15
N PHE A 292 5.91 23.16 6.22
CA PHE A 292 5.43 24.22 5.33
C PHE A 292 4.71 25.34 6.08
N MET A 293 3.96 25.02 7.14
CA MET A 293 3.33 26.02 8.01
C MET A 293 4.37 26.88 8.72
N PHE A 294 5.44 26.28 9.25
CA PHE A 294 6.52 27.02 9.89
C PHE A 294 7.24 27.95 8.90
N LEU A 295 7.55 27.47 7.70
CA LEU A 295 8.17 28.28 6.63
C LEU A 295 7.25 29.42 6.19
N TYR A 296 5.94 29.17 6.09
CA TYR A 296 4.92 30.19 5.84
C TYR A 296 5.00 31.33 6.88
N VAL A 297 4.92 31.01 8.16
CA VAL A 297 4.94 31.99 9.26
C VAL A 297 6.26 32.76 9.29
N LYS A 298 7.39 32.08 9.09
CA LYS A 298 8.74 32.69 9.07
C LYS A 298 8.90 33.69 7.93
N HIS A 299 8.41 33.37 6.73
CA HIS A 299 8.49 34.27 5.58
C HIS A 299 7.43 35.36 5.58
N TYR A 300 6.29 35.15 6.22
CA TYR A 300 5.28 36.19 6.43
C TYR A 300 5.80 37.29 7.36
N ARG A 301 6.41 36.92 8.50
CA ARG A 301 6.98 37.90 9.46
C ARG A 301 8.10 38.78 8.87
N ARG A 302 8.87 38.29 7.90
CA ARG A 302 9.93 39.06 7.21
C ARG A 302 9.45 40.08 6.18
N VAL A 303 8.16 40.06 5.81
CA VAL A 303 7.59 41.00 4.84
C VAL A 303 6.81 42.11 5.56
N VAL A 304 6.40 41.86 6.82
CA VAL A 304 5.63 42.80 7.66
C VAL A 304 6.53 43.68 8.54
N HIS A 305 7.77 43.25 8.79
CA HIS A 305 8.85 44.02 9.41
C HIS A 305 9.92 44.35 8.38
#